data_AF-A0A1H3KAZ3-F1
#
_entry.id   AF-A0A1H3KAZ3-F1
#
_cell.length_a   1.000
_cell.length_b   1.000
_cell.length_c   1.000
_cell.angle_alpha   90.00
_cell.angle_beta   90.00
_cell.angle_gamma   90.00
#
_symmetry.space_group_name_H-M   'P 1'
#
loop_
_entity.id
_entity.type
_entity.pdbx_description
1 polymer ?
#
loop_
_entity_poly.entity_id
_entity_poly.type
_entity_poly.pdbx_seq_one_letter_code
_entity_poly.pdbx_strand_id
1 'polypeptide(L)'
;MPRTESLEDCIARMLPYWQMRIETALMAGRKPLVVAHGNSIRGIVKHLDDIPDDEIPGLEIPTGVPLVYDFDEALRPTGSRYLNRS
;
A
#
# COMPACT_ATOMS: atom_id res chain seq x y z
N MET A 1 -2.33 14.03 19.01
CA MET A 1 -2.68 13.85 17.58
C MET A 1 -2.11 15.03 16.81
N PRO A 2 -1.47 14.83 15.64
CA PRO A 2 -0.85 15.92 14.89
C PRO A 2 -1.93 16.89 14.38
N ARG A 3 -1.60 18.19 14.31
CA ARG A 3 -2.57 19.28 14.09
C ARG A 3 -2.87 19.57 12.60
N THR A 4 -2.06 19.05 11.71
CA THR A 4 -2.22 18.98 10.24
C THR A 4 -1.28 17.87 9.77
N GLU A 5 -1.79 16.84 9.08
CA GLU A 5 -0.97 15.71 8.59
C GLU A 5 -0.83 15.86 7.08
N SER A 6 0.41 15.93 6.60
CA SER A 6 0.70 15.87 5.16
C SER A 6 0.63 14.42 4.66
N LEU A 7 0.55 14.25 3.33
CA LEU A 7 0.63 12.93 2.74
C LEU A 7 1.98 12.25 3.05
N GLU A 8 3.06 13.03 3.08
CA GLU A 8 4.40 12.59 3.47
C GLU A 8 4.43 12.05 4.91
N ASP A 9 3.86 12.77 5.88
CA ASP A 9 3.77 12.33 7.27
C ASP A 9 3.00 11.00 7.40
N CYS A 10 1.93 10.87 6.62
CA CYS A 10 1.11 9.67 6.59
C CYS A 10 1.91 8.46 6.05
N ILE A 11 2.67 8.67 4.97
CA ILE A 11 3.55 7.66 4.36
C ILE A 11 4.65 7.25 5.35
N ALA A 12 5.33 8.22 5.97
CA ALA A 12 6.42 7.98 6.90
C ALA A 12 6.00 7.13 8.11
N ARG A 13 4.76 7.29 8.59
CA ARG A 13 4.20 6.48 9.68
C ARG A 13 3.68 5.11 9.21
N MET A 14 3.29 5.00 7.95
CA MET A 14 2.71 3.78 7.39
C MET A 14 3.79 2.73 7.13
N LEU A 15 4.96 3.13 6.64
CA LEU A 15 6.04 2.23 6.26
C LEU A 15 6.54 1.31 7.41
N PRO A 16 6.76 1.81 8.65
CA PRO A 16 7.09 0.95 9.78
C PRO A 16 5.99 -0.07 10.09
N TYR A 17 4.72 0.29 9.91
CA TYR A 17 3.60 -0.65 10.12
C TYR A 17 3.57 -1.73 9.05
N TRP A 18 3.81 -1.36 7.78
CA TRP A 18 3.93 -2.31 6.66
C TRP A 18 4.97 -3.38 6.96
N GLN A 19 6.20 -2.97 7.27
CA GLN A 19 7.33 -3.88 7.53
C GLN A 19 7.07 -4.79 8.74
N MET A 20 6.64 -4.23 9.88
CA MET A 20 6.48 -5.02 11.10
C MET A 20 5.32 -6.02 11.02
N ARG A 21 4.24 -5.70 10.31
CA ARG A 21 2.98 -6.47 10.37
C ARG A 21 2.66 -7.18 9.07
N ILE A 22 2.69 -6.47 7.95
CA ILE A 22 2.24 -7.00 6.66
C ILE A 22 3.33 -7.87 6.07
N GLU A 23 4.56 -7.36 5.98
CA GLU A 23 5.71 -8.10 5.47
C GLU A 23 5.97 -9.37 6.30
N THR A 24 5.97 -9.26 7.63
CA THR A 24 6.03 -10.42 8.55
C THR A 24 4.91 -11.45 8.30
N ALA A 25 3.70 -11.00 7.95
CA ALA A 25 2.61 -11.91 7.62
C ALA A 25 2.81 -12.60 6.26
N LEU A 26 3.32 -11.87 5.27
CA LEU A 26 3.66 -12.42 3.96
C LEU A 26 4.79 -13.45 4.07
N MET A 27 5.85 -13.16 4.83
CA MET A 27 6.94 -14.12 5.11
C MET A 27 6.45 -15.40 5.78
N ALA A 28 5.39 -15.31 6.59
CA ALA A 28 4.75 -16.47 7.23
C ALA A 28 3.78 -17.23 6.28
N GLY A 29 3.76 -16.90 4.98
CA GLY A 29 2.88 -17.52 3.98
C GLY A 29 1.40 -17.14 4.13
N ARG A 30 1.08 -16.08 4.88
CA ARG A 30 -0.30 -15.62 5.06
C ARG A 30 -0.70 -14.67 3.92
N LYS A 31 -2.02 -14.50 3.74
CA LYS A 31 -2.62 -13.60 2.74
C LYS A 31 -3.34 -12.45 3.45
N PRO A 32 -2.62 -11.39 3.86
CA PRO A 32 -3.23 -10.28 4.60
C PRO A 32 -4.18 -9.47 3.72
N LEU A 33 -5.32 -9.07 4.29
CA LEU A 33 -6.22 -8.07 3.71
C LEU A 33 -5.99 -6.74 4.44
N VAL A 34 -5.67 -5.69 3.69
CA VAL A 34 -5.47 -4.34 4.23
C VAL A 34 -6.68 -3.49 3.87
N VAL A 35 -7.35 -2.94 4.90
CA VAL A 35 -8.48 -2.01 4.74
C VAL A 35 -8.10 -0.70 5.41
N ALA A 36 -8.00 0.37 4.63
CA ALA A 36 -7.55 1.68 5.09
C ALA A 36 -8.18 2.82 4.26
N HIS A 37 -7.78 4.05 4.54
CA HIS A 37 -8.23 5.25 3.81
C HIS A 37 -7.25 5.66 2.71
N GLY A 38 -7.69 6.56 1.82
CA GLY A 38 -6.96 6.95 0.61
C GLY A 38 -5.49 7.26 0.81
N ASN A 39 -5.11 8.14 1.74
CA ASN A 39 -3.70 8.52 1.94
C ASN A 39 -2.84 7.36 2.44
N SER A 40 -3.37 6.54 3.34
CA SER A 40 -2.65 5.36 3.83
C SER A 40 -2.47 4.31 2.74
N ILE A 41 -3.50 4.06 1.91
CA ILE A 41 -3.40 3.14 0.77
C ILE A 41 -2.43 3.69 -0.27
N ARG A 42 -2.48 5.00 -0.59
CA ARG A 42 -1.51 5.62 -1.50
C ARG A 42 -0.08 5.47 -1.00
N GLY A 43 0.16 5.55 0.30
CA GLY A 43 1.50 5.31 0.86
C GLY A 43 1.98 3.86 0.70
N ILE A 44 1.08 2.89 0.82
CA ILE A 44 1.40 1.49 0.50
C ILE A 44 1.74 1.35 -0.98
N VAL A 45 0.86 1.83 -1.85
CA VAL A 45 1.01 1.72 -3.31
C VAL A 45 2.28 2.43 -3.76
N LYS A 46 2.59 3.61 -3.22
CA LYS A 46 3.86 4.31 -3.42
C LYS A 46 5.05 3.39 -3.15
N HIS A 47 5.06 2.75 -1.98
CA HIS A 47 6.16 1.89 -1.56
C HIS A 47 6.29 0.64 -2.43
N LEU A 48 5.16 0.03 -2.81
CA LEU A 48 5.15 -1.20 -3.61
C LEU A 48 5.53 -0.95 -5.06
N ASP A 49 5.03 0.11 -5.66
CA ASP A 49 5.23 0.44 -7.07
C ASP A 49 6.40 1.41 -7.31
N ASP A 50 7.16 1.74 -6.26
CA ASP A 50 8.30 2.67 -6.27
C ASP A 50 7.96 4.02 -6.92
N ILE A 51 6.77 4.55 -6.62
CA ILE A 51 6.25 5.77 -7.23
C ILE A 51 6.98 6.99 -6.64
N PRO A 52 7.52 7.90 -7.47
CA PRO A 52 8.20 9.09 -6.99
C PRO A 52 7.22 10.09 -6.35
N ASP A 53 7.74 10.93 -5.45
CA ASP A 53 6.92 11.83 -4.62
C ASP A 53 6.10 12.86 -5.42
N ASP A 54 6.59 13.26 -6.58
CA ASP A 54 5.94 14.21 -7.49
C ASP A 54 4.76 13.60 -8.28
N GLU A 55 4.75 12.28 -8.48
CA GLU A 55 3.65 11.57 -9.16
C GLU A 55 2.52 11.17 -8.21
N ILE A 56 2.81 11.06 -6.91
CA ILE A 56 1.84 10.61 -5.90
C ILE A 56 0.56 11.43 -5.77
N PRO A 57 0.58 12.77 -5.89
CA PRO A 57 -0.65 13.57 -5.90
C PRO A 57 -1.63 13.17 -7.02
N GLY A 58 -1.12 12.66 -8.15
CA GLY A 58 -1.91 12.20 -9.29
C GLY A 58 -2.41 10.75 -9.18
N LEU A 59 -1.99 10.00 -8.15
CA LEU A 59 -2.39 8.61 -7.97
C LEU A 59 -3.85 8.53 -7.49
N GLU A 60 -4.72 8.04 -8.36
CA GLU A 60 -6.12 7.75 -8.05
C GLU A 60 -6.34 6.27 -7.77
N ILE A 61 -6.89 5.97 -6.59
CA ILE A 61 -7.26 4.61 -6.19
C ILE A 61 -8.79 4.56 -6.05
N PRO A 62 -9.49 3.73 -6.84
CA PRO A 62 -10.94 3.65 -6.81
C PRO A 62 -11.43 3.13 -5.45
N THR A 63 -12.49 3.74 -4.95
CA THR A 63 -13.09 3.34 -3.67
C THR A 63 -13.90 2.06 -3.84
N GLY A 64 -13.71 1.11 -2.93
CA GLY A 64 -14.51 -0.13 -2.90
C GLY A 64 -14.12 -1.18 -3.94
N VAL A 65 -13.03 -0.97 -4.68
CA VAL A 65 -12.49 -1.94 -5.63
C VAL A 65 -11.23 -2.58 -5.04
N PRO A 66 -11.18 -3.91 -4.84
CA PRO A 66 -9.98 -4.56 -4.32
C PRO A 66 -8.82 -4.47 -5.31
N LEU A 67 -7.66 -4.02 -4.82
CA LEU A 67 -6.37 -4.07 -5.52
C LEU A 67 -5.54 -5.22 -4.95
N VAL A 68 -5.16 -6.18 -5.79
CA VAL A 68 -4.39 -7.37 -5.41
C VAL A 68 -2.96 -7.22 -5.90
N TYR A 69 -2.01 -7.47 -5.01
CA TYR A 69 -0.58 -7.55 -5.33
C TYR A 69 -0.09 -8.99 -5.23
N ASP A 70 0.69 -9.42 -6.21
CA ASP A 70 1.42 -10.69 -6.18
C ASP A 70 2.90 -10.42 -5.88
N PHE A 71 3.52 -11.28 -5.07
CA PHE A 71 4.88 -11.11 -4.59
C PHE A 71 5.75 -12.31 -4.95
N ASP A 72 7.04 -12.08 -5.18
CA ASP A 72 8.04 -13.14 -5.29
C ASP A 72 8.52 -13.63 -3.90
N GLU A 73 9.46 -14.59 -3.89
CA GLU A 73 10.04 -15.15 -2.66
C GLU A 73 10.81 -14.11 -1.83
N ALA A 74 11.25 -13.02 -2.44
CA ALA A 74 11.91 -11.91 -1.78
C ALA A 74 10.93 -10.79 -1.37
N LEU A 75 9.62 -11.05 -1.42
CA LEU A 75 8.54 -10.10 -1.15
C LEU A 75 8.59 -8.84 -2.02
N ARG A 76 9.13 -8.97 -3.23
CA ARG A 76 9.06 -7.91 -4.25
C ARG A 76 7.76 -8.06 -5.04
N PRO A 77 7.02 -6.97 -5.27
CA PRO A 77 5.85 -7.00 -6.15
C PRO A 77 6.24 -7.48 -7.55
N THR A 78 5.45 -8.41 -8.08
CA THR A 78 5.60 -8.96 -9.44
C THR A 78 4.48 -8.48 -10.37
N GLY A 79 3.43 -7.93 -9.79
CA GLY A 79 2.31 -7.32 -10.51
C GLY A 79 1.18 -6.96 -9.57
N SER A 80 0.27 -6.13 -10.07
CA SER A 80 -0.96 -5.75 -9.38
C SER A 80 -2.16 -5.81 -10.33
N ARG A 81 -3.35 -6.09 -9.79
CA ARG A 81 -4.60 -6.07 -10.56
C ARG A 81 -5.78 -5.64 -9.70
N TYR A 82 -6.70 -4.90 -10.29
CA TYR A 82 -8.00 -4.67 -9.68
C TYR A 82 -8.91 -5.87 -9.90
N LEU A 83 -9.62 -6.28 -8.84
CA LEU A 83 -10.71 -7.24 -8.94
C LEU A 83 -12.00 -6.48 -9.22
N ASN A 84 -12.37 -6.34 -10.51
CA ASN A 84 -13.75 -6.00 -10.84
C ASN A 84 -14.60 -7.28 -10.86
N ARG A 85 -15.89 -7.15 -10.47
CA ARG A 85 -16.88 -8.15 -10.85
C ARG A 85 -17.16 -7.96 -12.34
N SER A 86 -16.94 -9.01 -13.13
CA SER A 86 -17.61 -9.17 -14.43
C SER A 86 -19.12 -9.29 -14.25
#